data_AF-A0A127JT99-F1
#
_entry.id   AF-A0A127JT99-F1
#
_cell.length_a   1.000
_cell.length_b   1.000
_cell.length_c   1.000
_cell.angle_alpha   90.00
_cell.angle_beta   90.00
_cell.angle_gamma   90.00
#
_symmetry.space_group_name_H-M   'P 1'
#
loop_
_entity.id
_entity.type
_entity.pdbx_description
1 polymer ?
#
loop_
_entity_poly.entity_id
_entity_poly.type
_entity_poly.pdbx_seq_one_letter_code
_entity_poly.pdbx_strand_id
1 'polypeptide(L)'
;MSRAGHHKEVIMGFQVTYIDNFSAPGEGASWAGGSFASYEEAVAHCKGVVDSFLEQEHKPGMRSEELWDRYAMFGEDATVRSGTGDQFSGWDYARHRCQVLCGGREAA
;
A
#
# COMPACT_ATOMS: atom_id res chain seq x y z
N MET A 1 -11.93 24.52 37.32
CA MET A 1 -11.46 24.70 35.93
C MET A 1 -11.26 23.30 35.37
N SER A 2 -12.28 22.75 34.69
CA SER A 2 -12.35 21.32 34.38
C SER A 2 -11.70 20.98 33.04
N ARG A 3 -10.77 20.00 33.11
CA ARG A 3 -10.30 19.02 32.13
C ARG A 3 -10.38 19.37 30.64
N ALA A 4 -9.19 19.46 30.03
CA ALA A 4 -8.95 19.28 28.61
C ALA A 4 -9.64 18.00 28.10
N GLY A 5 -10.68 18.17 27.30
CA GLY A 5 -11.27 17.08 26.54
C GLY A 5 -10.25 16.63 25.50
N HIS A 6 -9.77 15.38 25.61
CA HIS A 6 -9.16 14.72 24.47
C HIS A 6 -10.27 14.45 23.47
N HIS A 7 -10.38 15.30 22.46
CA HIS A 7 -11.17 15.02 21.28
C HIS A 7 -10.51 13.80 20.62
N LYS A 8 -11.07 12.61 20.87
CA LYS A 8 -10.78 11.46 20.02
C LYS A 8 -11.46 11.81 18.71
N GLU A 9 -10.71 12.41 17.79
CA GLU A 9 -11.18 12.71 16.46
C GLU A 9 -11.66 11.38 15.87
N VAL A 10 -12.98 11.23 15.79
CA VAL A 10 -13.58 10.11 15.07
C VAL A 10 -13.17 10.36 13.64
N ILE A 11 -12.22 9.57 13.15
CA ILE A 11 -11.75 9.68 11.76
C ILE A 11 -12.97 9.34 10.90
N MET A 12 -13.70 10.36 10.44
CA MET A 12 -14.86 10.23 9.56
C MET A 12 -14.40 10.03 8.12
N GLY A 13 -13.46 9.11 7.91
CA GLY A 13 -12.80 8.87 6.63
C GLY A 13 -11.71 7.79 6.70
N PHE A 14 -11.19 7.43 5.55
CA PHE A 14 -10.17 6.39 5.39
C PHE A 14 -8.82 7.06 5.12
N GLN A 15 -7.83 6.78 5.97
CA GLN A 15 -6.51 7.38 5.85
C GLN A 15 -5.57 6.43 5.15
N VAL A 16 -4.91 6.93 4.11
CA VAL A 16 -3.79 6.24 3.46
C VAL A 16 -2.51 6.65 4.17
N THR A 17 -1.71 5.66 4.52
CA THR A 17 -0.38 5.84 5.08
C THR A 17 0.60 5.09 4.21
N TYR A 18 1.71 5.73 3.88
CA TYR A 18 2.86 5.07 3.26
C TYR A 18 3.85 4.71 4.35
N ILE A 19 4.36 3.49 4.31
CA ILE A 19 5.36 2.98 5.23
C ILE A 19 6.65 2.82 4.43
N ASP A 20 7.75 3.30 5.00
CA ASP A 20 9.08 3.02 4.46
C ASP A 20 9.38 1.51 4.57
N ASN A 21 9.66 0.89 3.41
CA ASN A 21 9.97 -0.54 3.33
C ASN A 21 11.23 -0.97 4.09
N PHE A 22 12.15 -0.05 4.38
CA PHE A 22 13.40 -0.35 5.10
C PHE A 22 13.33 -0.13 6.60
N SER A 23 12.19 0.35 7.07
CA SER A 23 12.01 0.69 8.47
C SER A 23 11.76 -0.54 9.35
N ALA A 24 12.31 -0.52 10.57
CA ALA A 24 12.05 -1.59 11.54
C ALA A 24 10.56 -1.62 11.98
N PRO A 25 9.99 -2.81 12.24
CA PRO A 25 8.61 -2.94 12.70
C PRO A 25 8.36 -2.11 13.97
N GLY A 26 7.44 -1.14 13.89
CA GLY A 26 7.08 -0.26 15.00
C GLY A 26 7.93 1.01 15.15
N GLU A 27 9.01 1.16 14.38
CA GLU A 27 9.85 2.37 14.35
C GLU A 27 9.74 3.13 13.02
N GLY A 28 8.96 2.59 12.09
CA GLY A 28 9.01 3.06 10.72
C GLY A 28 8.53 4.48 10.50
N ALA A 29 9.31 5.19 9.68
CA ALA A 29 8.87 6.44 9.11
C ALA A 29 7.63 6.13 8.26
N SER A 30 6.52 6.74 8.65
CA SER A 30 5.29 6.70 7.90
C SER A 30 4.86 8.13 7.58
N TRP A 31 4.29 8.32 6.40
CA TRP A 31 3.78 9.62 5.98
C TRP A 31 2.37 9.50 5.43
N ALA A 32 1.61 10.59 5.56
CA ALA A 32 0.23 10.64 5.11
C ALA A 32 0.16 10.62 3.58
N GLY A 33 -0.58 9.66 3.02
CA GLY A 33 -0.85 9.57 1.59
C GLY A 33 -2.16 10.20 1.15
N GLY A 34 -3.02 10.58 2.10
CA GLY A 34 -4.28 11.25 1.84
C GLY A 34 -5.39 10.80 2.80
N SER A 35 -6.53 11.47 2.70
CA SER A 35 -7.77 11.10 3.39
C SER A 35 -8.89 11.00 2.37
N PHE A 36 -9.67 9.92 2.44
CA PHE A 36 -10.70 9.57 1.46
C PHE A 36 -12.05 9.40 2.15
N ALA A 37 -13.13 9.64 1.41
CA ALA A 37 -14.49 9.56 1.94
C ALA A 37 -14.97 8.10 2.09
N SER A 38 -14.40 7.17 1.32
CA SER A 38 -14.74 5.74 1.32
C SER A 38 -13.51 4.83 1.35
N TYR A 39 -13.71 3.58 1.78
CA TYR A 39 -12.67 2.57 1.83
C TYR A 39 -12.22 2.22 0.41
N GLU A 40 -13.18 2.12 -0.49
CA GLU A 40 -12.99 1.79 -1.89
C GLU A 40 -12.10 2.82 -2.60
N GLU A 41 -12.31 4.11 -2.35
CA GLU A 41 -11.46 5.18 -2.89
C GLU A 41 -10.03 5.11 -2.33
N ALA A 42 -9.89 4.90 -1.01
CA ALA A 42 -8.57 4.76 -0.39
C ALA A 42 -7.81 3.55 -0.94
N VAL A 43 -8.49 2.41 -1.08
CA VAL A 43 -7.90 1.19 -1.66
C VAL A 43 -7.58 1.38 -3.14
N ALA A 44 -8.46 2.02 -3.91
CA ALA A 44 -8.20 2.31 -5.32
C ALA A 44 -6.96 3.20 -5.48
N HIS A 45 -6.80 4.20 -4.62
CA HIS A 45 -5.61 5.04 -4.57
C HIS A 45 -4.35 4.22 -4.25
N CYS A 46 -4.37 3.41 -3.18
CA CYS A 46 -3.25 2.55 -2.83
C CYS A 46 -2.87 1.59 -3.96
N LYS A 47 -3.86 0.94 -4.59
CA LYS A 47 -3.63 0.05 -5.74
C LYS A 47 -3.00 0.78 -6.90
N GLY A 48 -3.50 1.99 -7.22
CA GLY A 48 -2.94 2.81 -8.30
C GLY A 48 -1.46 3.16 -8.09
N VAL A 49 -1.05 3.45 -6.86
CA VAL A 49 0.36 3.68 -6.52
C VAL A 49 1.21 2.43 -6.77
N VAL A 50 0.76 1.28 -6.26
CA VAL A 50 1.45 0.00 -6.46
C VAL A 50 1.53 -0.37 -7.93
N ASP A 51 0.40 -0.34 -8.64
CA ASP A 51 0.33 -0.68 -10.07
C ASP A 51 1.23 0.26 -10.89
N SER A 52 1.24 1.57 -10.61
CA SER A 52 2.11 2.53 -11.31
C SER A 52 3.59 2.19 -11.17
N PHE A 53 4.03 1.81 -9.96
CA PHE A 53 5.41 1.38 -9.74
C PHE A 53 5.72 0.07 -10.47
N LEU A 54 4.85 -0.94 -10.32
CA LEU A 54 5.07 -2.25 -10.92
C LEU A 54 5.09 -2.19 -12.44
N GLU A 55 4.24 -1.36 -13.06
CA GLU A 55 4.22 -1.16 -14.51
C GLU A 55 5.48 -0.47 -15.03
N GLN A 56 6.04 0.49 -14.27
CA GLN A 56 7.29 1.16 -14.62
C GLN A 56 8.50 0.24 -14.52
N GLU A 57 8.52 -0.64 -13.51
CA GLU A 57 9.63 -1.52 -13.24
C GLU A 57 9.58 -2.84 -14.03
N HIS A 58 8.38 -3.29 -14.43
CA HIS A 58 8.21 -4.52 -15.18
C HIS A 58 8.87 -4.44 -16.57
N LYS A 59 9.60 -5.50 -16.92
CA LYS A 59 10.16 -5.69 -18.27
C LYS A 59 9.70 -7.03 -18.84
N PRO A 60 9.49 -7.13 -20.17
CA PRO A 60 9.14 -8.39 -20.81
C PRO A 60 10.13 -9.51 -20.44
N GLY A 61 9.58 -10.64 -20.00
CA GLY A 61 10.36 -11.83 -19.61
C GLY A 61 10.89 -11.81 -18.18
N MET A 62 10.61 -10.77 -17.38
CA MET A 62 10.87 -10.83 -15.94
C MET A 62 10.05 -11.93 -15.28
N ARG A 63 10.65 -12.56 -14.26
CA ARG A 63 9.90 -13.40 -13.33
C ARG A 63 9.17 -12.55 -12.30
N SER A 64 8.07 -13.08 -11.79
CA SER A 64 7.29 -12.40 -10.75
C SER A 64 8.09 -12.11 -9.49
N GLU A 65 9.06 -12.97 -9.13
CA GLU A 65 9.92 -12.75 -7.97
C GLU A 65 10.88 -11.57 -8.17
N GLU A 66 11.41 -11.39 -9.39
CA GLU A 66 12.31 -10.27 -9.69
C GLU A 66 11.58 -8.93 -9.59
N LEU A 67 10.33 -8.87 -10.07
CA LEU A 67 9.51 -7.68 -9.96
C LEU A 67 9.09 -7.41 -8.50
N TRP A 68 8.77 -8.47 -7.75
CA TRP A 68 8.46 -8.37 -6.32
C TRP A 68 9.65 -7.84 -5.52
N ASP A 69 10.86 -8.35 -5.75
CA ASP A 69 12.06 -7.90 -5.04
C ASP A 69 12.32 -6.41 -5.29
N ARG A 70 12.07 -5.92 -6.51
CA ARG A 70 12.16 -4.48 -6.81
C ARG A 70 11.13 -3.67 -6.05
N TYR A 71 9.88 -4.12 -5.96
CA TYR A 71 8.85 -3.45 -5.17
C TYR A 71 9.19 -3.45 -3.67
N ALA A 72 9.64 -4.57 -3.12
CA ALA A 72 10.04 -4.66 -1.72
C ALA A 72 11.22 -3.73 -1.37
N MET A 73 12.10 -3.45 -2.33
CA MET A 73 13.24 -2.54 -2.14
C MET A 73 12.92 -1.08 -2.45
N PHE A 74 12.09 -0.76 -3.44
CA PHE A 74 11.97 0.62 -3.94
C PHE A 74 10.53 1.11 -4.08
N GLY A 75 9.55 0.23 -3.92
CA GLY A 75 8.13 0.59 -3.96
C GLY A 75 7.68 1.28 -2.68
N GLU A 76 6.50 1.87 -2.75
CA GLU A 76 5.83 2.46 -1.58
C GLU A 76 4.85 1.44 -0.99
N ASP A 77 4.99 1.10 0.29
CA ASP A 77 4.00 0.27 0.99
C ASP A 77 2.82 1.14 1.44
N ALA A 78 1.77 1.12 0.62
CA ALA A 78 0.55 1.86 0.87
C ALA A 78 -0.43 1.01 1.69
N THR A 79 -0.79 1.47 2.88
CA THR A 79 -1.82 0.86 3.72
C THR A 79 -3.00 1.81 3.95
N VAL A 80 -4.21 1.23 4.04
CA VAL A 80 -5.42 1.96 4.43
C VAL A 80 -5.73 1.61 5.88
N ARG A 81 -5.80 2.63 6.74
CA ARG A 81 -6.30 2.50 8.12
C ARG A 81 -7.70 3.06 8.22
N SER A 82 -8.63 2.21 8.67
CA SER A 82 -9.99 2.61 9.07
C SER A 82 -10.16 2.44 10.58
N GLY A 83 -11.08 3.21 11.17
CA GLY A 83 -11.50 3.00 12.55
C GLY A 83 -12.35 1.73 12.75
N THR A 84 -12.76 1.06 11.66
CA THR A 84 -13.67 -0.09 11.65
C THR A 84 -12.96 -1.44 11.65
N GLY A 85 -11.63 -1.46 11.42
CA GLY A 85 -10.83 -2.68 11.39
C GLY A 85 -10.54 -3.22 9.98
N ASP A 86 -11.13 -2.60 8.95
CA ASP A 86 -10.80 -2.89 7.55
C ASP A 86 -9.39 -2.40 7.25
N GLN A 87 -8.55 -3.29 6.73
CA GLN A 87 -7.14 -3.04 6.44
C GLN A 87 -6.79 -3.48 5.04
N PHE A 88 -6.07 -2.64 4.32
CA PHE A 88 -5.44 -2.97 3.05
C PHE A 88 -3.92 -3.01 3.24
N SER A 89 -3.26 -4.00 2.63
CA SER A 89 -1.81 -4.11 2.57
C SER A 89 -1.33 -3.97 1.13
N GLY A 90 -0.50 -2.96 0.87
CA GLY A 90 0.15 -2.75 -0.41
C GLY A 90 1.04 -3.92 -0.78
N TRP A 91 1.76 -4.50 0.19
CA TRP A 91 2.57 -5.70 0.03
C TRP A 91 1.79 -6.91 -0.50
N ASP A 92 0.68 -7.26 0.13
CA ASP A 92 -0.12 -8.41 -0.29
C ASP A 92 -0.67 -8.20 -1.70
N TYR A 93 -1.14 -6.98 -2.00
CA TYR A 93 -1.61 -6.62 -3.33
C TYR A 93 -0.48 -6.71 -4.37
N ALA A 94 0.69 -6.14 -4.08
CA ALA A 94 1.84 -6.13 -4.97
C ALA A 94 2.33 -7.55 -5.32
N ARG A 95 2.36 -8.47 -4.35
CA ARG A 95 2.70 -9.89 -4.60
C ARG A 95 1.79 -10.51 -5.65
N HIS A 96 0.48 -10.33 -5.49
CA HIS A 96 -0.50 -10.84 -6.45
C HIS A 96 -0.35 -10.18 -7.82
N ARG A 97 -0.12 -8.86 -7.88
CA ARG A 97 0.07 -8.16 -9.16
C ARG A 97 1.33 -8.56 -9.90
N CYS A 98 2.44 -8.81 -9.20
CA CYS A 98 3.66 -9.32 -9.82
C CYS A 98 3.43 -10.66 -10.53
N GLN A 99 2.65 -11.56 -9.92
CA GLN A 99 2.27 -12.84 -10.54
C GLN A 99 1.44 -12.64 -11.80
N VAL A 100 0.49 -11.71 -11.79
CA VAL A 100 -0.35 -11.44 -12.98
C VAL A 100 0.44 -10.78 -14.11
N LEU A 101 1.31 -9.81 -13.81
CA LEU A 101 2.10 -9.09 -14.82
C LEU A 101 3.15 -10.00 -15.47
N CYS A 102 3.83 -10.82 -14.67
CA CYS A 102 4.89 -11.72 -15.16
C CYS A 102 4.36 -13.09 -15.62
N GLY A 103 3.15 -13.47 -15.20
CA GLY A 103 2.51 -14.75 -15.52
C GLY A 103 1.94 -14.85 -16.94
N GLY A 104 2.10 -13.81 -17.76
CA GLY A 104 1.69 -13.77 -19.17
C GLY A 104 2.49 -14.68 -20.12
N ARG A 105 3.28 -15.62 -19.60
CA ARG A 105 3.87 -16.72 -20.36
C ARG A 105 3.67 -18.01 -19.58
N GLU A 106 2.58 -18.72 -19.88
CA GLU A 106 2.64 -20.17 -19.75
C GLU A 106 3.85 -20.65 -20.55
N ALA A 107 4.73 -21.36 -19.87
CA ALA A 107 5.73 -22.16 -20.55
C ALA A 107 4.98 -23.30 -21.27
N ALA A 108 5.22 -23.38 -22.58
CA ALA A 108 4.82 -24.40 -23.56
C ALA A 108 3.50 -24.13 -24.31
#